data_AF-A0A067D753-F1
#
_entry.id   AF-A0A067D753-F1
#
_cell.length_a   1.000
_cell.length_b   1.000
_cell.length_c   1.000
_cell.angle_alpha   90.00
_cell.angle_beta   90.00
_cell.angle_gamma   90.00
#
_symmetry.space_group_name_H-M   'P 1'
#
loop_
_entity.id
_entity.type
_entity.pdbx_description
1 polymer ?
#
loop_
_entity_poly.entity_id
_entity_poly.type
_entity_poly.pdbx_seq_one_letter_code
_entity_poly.pdbx_strand_id
1 'polypeptide(L)'
;MVLDCDCHNVKALYRRAQVYMEIADLILAELDIKKAIEADPQNREVKLLQKSLKQLQAESNKRDAKFYANMFARVTKDSSVATKVGYFACD
;
A
#
# COMPACT_ATOMS: atom_id res chain seq x y z
N MET A 1 -23.36 13.64 -19.61
CA MET A 1 -23.69 12.67 -20.66
C MET A 1 -22.43 11.90 -20.96
N VAL A 2 -22.39 10.65 -20.50
CA VAL A 2 -21.66 9.52 -21.11
C VAL A 2 -20.17 9.77 -21.44
N LEU A 3 -19.29 9.48 -20.48
CA LEU A 3 -17.87 9.18 -20.75
C LEU A 3 -17.78 7.66 -21.00
N ASP A 4 -18.31 7.25 -22.15
CA ASP A 4 -18.17 5.89 -22.64
C ASP A 4 -16.70 5.59 -22.92
N CYS A 5 -16.23 4.49 -22.31
CA CYS A 5 -15.33 3.51 -22.91
C CYS A 5 -14.12 4.02 -23.69
N ASP A 6 -13.16 4.63 -23.00
CA ASP A 6 -11.76 4.38 -23.37
C ASP A 6 -11.00 3.84 -22.17
N CYS A 7 -10.97 2.51 -22.07
CA CYS A 7 -10.05 1.77 -21.21
C CYS A 7 -8.55 2.04 -21.51
N HIS A 8 -8.26 2.84 -22.55
CA HIS A 8 -6.94 3.31 -22.95
C HIS A 8 -6.77 4.84 -22.85
N ASN A 9 -7.77 5.59 -22.35
CA ASN A 9 -7.61 7.03 -22.19
C ASN A 9 -6.73 7.31 -20.96
N VAL A 10 -5.52 7.82 -21.23
CA VAL A 10 -4.54 8.22 -20.22
C VAL A 10 -5.15 9.06 -19.12
N LYS A 11 -6.11 9.96 -19.43
CA LYS A 11 -6.80 10.79 -18.43
C LYS A 11 -7.72 10.00 -17.51
N ALA A 12 -8.39 8.96 -18.03
CA ALA A 12 -9.25 8.10 -17.22
C ALA A 12 -8.42 7.24 -16.26
N LEU A 13 -7.34 6.64 -16.78
CA LEU A 13 -6.38 5.86 -16.00
C LEU A 13 -5.72 6.73 -14.92
N TYR A 14 -5.30 7.95 -15.26
CA TYR A 14 -4.74 8.90 -14.30
C TYR A 14 -5.71 9.23 -13.16
N ARG A 15 -6.96 9.59 -13.48
CA ARG A 15 -7.96 9.92 -12.46
C ARG A 15 -8.30 8.73 -11.57
N ARG A 16 -8.42 7.54 -12.15
CA ARG A 16 -8.71 6.33 -11.39
C ARG A 16 -7.54 5.96 -10.47
N ALA A 17 -6.31 6.08 -10.95
CA ALA A 17 -5.12 5.90 -10.13
C ALA A 17 -5.04 6.90 -8.96
N GLN A 18 -5.43 8.16 -9.15
CA GLN A 18 -5.50 9.13 -8.05
C GLN A 18 -6.46 8.68 -6.95
N VAL A 19 -7.68 8.27 -7.31
CA VAL A 19 -8.67 7.78 -6.34
C VAL A 19 -8.14 6.56 -5.60
N TYR A 20 -7.52 5.61 -6.31
CA TYR A 20 -6.90 4.44 -5.69
C TYR A 20 -5.78 4.82 -4.72
N MET A 21 -4.94 5.82 -5.04
CA MET A 21 -3.94 6.34 -4.11
C MET A 21 -4.57 6.98 -2.86
N GLU A 22 -5.68 7.70 -3.01
CA GLU A 22 -6.40 8.34 -1.89
C GLU A 22 -7.02 7.30 -0.94
N ILE A 23 -7.57 6.21 -1.47
CA ILE A 23 -8.12 5.12 -0.65
C ILE A 23 -7.06 4.08 -0.23
N ALA A 24 -5.77 4.37 -0.46
CA ALA A 24 -4.63 3.51 -0.16
C ALA A 24 -4.64 2.13 -0.88
N ASP A 25 -5.37 1.99 -1.98
CA ASP A 25 -5.28 0.83 -2.87
C ASP A 25 -4.14 0.99 -3.87
N LEU A 26 -2.91 0.86 -3.35
CA LEU A 26 -1.70 1.18 -4.11
C LEU A 26 -1.42 0.19 -5.25
N ILE A 27 -1.95 -1.03 -5.17
CA ILE A 27 -1.77 -2.06 -6.21
C ILE A 27 -2.60 -1.69 -7.44
N LEU A 28 -3.88 -1.31 -7.25
CA LEU A 28 -4.72 -0.89 -8.36
C LEU A 28 -4.24 0.43 -8.97
N ALA A 29 -3.76 1.37 -8.14
CA ALA A 29 -3.13 2.59 -8.62
C ALA A 29 -1.91 2.30 -9.52
N GLU A 30 -1.04 1.36 -9.12
CA GLU A 30 0.13 0.98 -9.90
C GLU A 30 -0.24 0.40 -11.26
N LEU A 31 -1.27 -0.44 -11.32
CA LEU A 31 -1.77 -1.04 -12.55
C LEU A 31 -2.24 0.02 -13.54
N ASP A 32 -3.01 0.99 -13.07
CA ASP A 32 -3.53 2.07 -13.93
C ASP A 32 -2.42 3.01 -14.40
N ILE A 33 -1.45 3.33 -13.54
CA ILE A 33 -0.28 4.14 -13.91
C ILE A 33 0.58 3.42 -14.96
N LYS A 34 0.81 2.10 -14.83
CA LYS A 34 1.54 1.32 -15.84
C LYS A 34 0.85 1.37 -17.19
N LYS A 35 -0.46 1.12 -17.22
CA LYS A 35 -1.26 1.23 -18.46
C LYS A 35 -1.22 2.63 -19.06
N ALA A 36 -1.23 3.68 -18.23
CA ALA A 36 -1.14 5.06 -18.69
C ALA A 36 0.25 5.38 -19.30
N ILE A 37 1.34 4.83 -18.74
CA ILE A 37 2.70 4.96 -19.29
C ILE A 37 2.85 4.17 -20.59
N GLU A 38 2.26 2.97 -20.67
CA GLU A 38 2.25 2.16 -21.89
C GLU A 38 1.50 2.87 -23.03
N ALA A 39 0.40 3.55 -22.72
CA ALA A 39 -0.39 4.32 -23.68
C ALA A 39 0.29 5.65 -24.11
N ASP A 40 0.94 6.36 -23.19
CA ASP A 40 1.71 7.58 -23.50
C ASP A 40 3.00 7.66 -22.67
N PRO A 41 4.11 7.10 -23.19
CA PRO A 41 5.40 7.11 -22.52
C PRO A 41 6.00 8.52 -22.33
N GLN A 42 5.51 9.54 -23.04
CA GLN A 42 6.01 10.91 -22.93
C GLN A 42 5.21 11.76 -21.94
N ASN A 43 4.11 11.22 -21.41
CA ASN A 43 3.27 11.92 -20.45
C ASN A 43 4.03 12.25 -19.15
N ARG A 44 4.26 13.54 -18.90
CA ARG A 44 4.97 14.01 -17.71
C ARG A 44 4.15 13.86 -16.43
N GLU A 45 2.83 14.05 -16.51
CA GLU A 45 1.93 13.99 -15.36
C GLU A 45 1.84 12.57 -14.81
N VAL A 46 1.71 11.57 -15.68
CA VAL A 46 1.69 10.16 -15.29
C VAL A 46 3.02 9.73 -14.66
N LYS A 47 4.15 10.24 -15.16
CA LYS A 47 5.47 10.00 -14.55
C LYS A 47 5.60 10.62 -13.15
N LEU A 48 5.04 11.81 -12.94
CA LEU A 48 4.98 12.43 -11.62
C LEU A 48 4.10 11.60 -10.67
N LEU A 49 2.94 11.16 -11.14
CA LEU A 49 2.04 10.31 -10.38
C LEU A 49 2.71 8.99 -9.97
N GLN A 50 3.50 8.37 -10.87
CA GLN A 50 4.29 7.18 -10.56
C GLN A 50 5.31 7.44 -9.43
N LYS A 51 5.96 8.62 -9.42
CA LYS A 51 6.90 8.98 -8.35
C LYS A 51 6.18 9.13 -7.00
N SER A 52 5.03 9.80 -7.00
CA SER A 52 4.18 9.95 -5.81
C SER A 52 3.71 8.59 -5.28
N LEU A 53 3.29 7.67 -6.16
CA LEU A 53 2.92 6.31 -5.77
C LEU A 53 4.08 5.60 -5.05
N LYS A 54 5.30 5.65 -5.60
CA LYS A 54 6.47 5.01 -4.99
C LYS A 54 6.80 5.58 -3.61
N GLN A 55 6.65 6.89 -3.41
CA GLN A 55 6.83 7.52 -2.11
C GLN A 55 5.79 7.00 -1.10
N LEU A 56 4.52 6.95 -1.51
CA LEU A 56 3.43 6.46 -0.68
C LEU A 56 3.60 4.97 -0.30
N GLN A 57 4.03 4.14 -1.25
CA GLN A 57 4.37 2.73 -1.00
C GLN A 57 5.51 2.59 0.02
N ALA A 58 6.57 3.39 -0.12
CA ALA A 58 7.70 3.37 0.82
C ALA A 58 7.29 3.81 2.23
N GLU A 59 6.44 4.84 2.34
CA GLU A 59 5.89 5.29 3.62
C GLU A 59 4.98 4.24 4.26
N SER A 60 4.09 3.61 3.48
CA SER A 60 3.25 2.52 3.98
C SER A 60 4.09 1.36 4.49
N ASN A 61 5.03 0.86 3.68
CA ASN A 61 5.91 -0.24 4.07
C ASN A 61 6.69 0.07 5.35
N LYS A 62 7.15 1.32 5.53
CA LYS A 62 7.82 1.75 6.76
C LYS A 62 6.88 1.75 7.97
N ARG A 63 5.62 2.15 7.80
CA ARG A 63 4.61 2.09 8.87
C ARG A 63 4.27 0.64 9.21
N ASP A 64 4.05 -0.19 8.20
CA ASP A 64 3.66 -1.60 8.36
C ASP A 64 4.79 -2.39 9.04
N ALA A 65 6.04 -2.21 8.60
CA ALA A 65 7.19 -2.85 9.23
C ALA A 65 7.32 -2.49 10.72
N LYS A 66 7.11 -1.23 11.09
CA LYS A 66 7.10 -0.80 12.50
C LYS A 66 5.93 -1.41 13.28
N PHE A 67 4.74 -1.44 12.68
CA PHE A 67 3.55 -2.00 13.30
C PHE A 67 3.75 -3.49 13.59
N TYR A 68 4.19 -4.27 12.61
CA TYR A 68 4.49 -5.69 12.78
C TYR A 68 5.61 -5.92 13.79
N ALA A 69 6.71 -5.17 13.74
CA ALA A 69 7.79 -5.30 14.73
C ALA A 69 7.30 -5.09 16.16
N ASN A 70 6.46 -4.06 16.38
CA ASN A 70 5.85 -3.81 17.69
C ASN A 70 4.87 -4.92 18.11
N MET A 71 4.08 -5.44 17.18
CA MET A 71 3.16 -6.54 17.44
C MET A 71 3.92 -7.81 17.85
N PHE A 72 4.97 -8.18 17.11
CA PHE A 72 5.84 -9.31 17.44
C PHE A 72 6.49 -9.16 18.82
N ALA A 73 7.02 -7.96 19.13
CA ALA A 73 7.62 -7.70 20.44
C ALA A 73 6.64 -7.85 21.61
N ARG A 74 5.35 -7.54 21.39
CA ARG A 74 4.30 -7.73 22.41
C ARG A 74 3.93 -9.20 22.56
N VAL A 75 3.71 -9.91 21.46
CA VAL A 75 3.36 -11.34 21.48
C VAL A 75 4.46 -12.17 22.16
N THR A 76 5.74 -11.90 21.91
CA THR A 76 6.84 -12.61 22.57
C THR A 76 6.94 -12.27 24.06
N LYS A 77 6.62 -11.04 24.46
CA LYS A 77 6.56 -10.63 25.87
C LYS A 77 5.40 -11.31 26.61
N ASP A 78 4.22 -11.38 25.99
CA ASP A 78 3.04 -12.00 26.60
C ASP A 78 3.20 -13.54 26.68
N SER A 79 3.82 -14.16 25.68
CA SER A 79 4.16 -15.59 25.69
C SER A 79 5.18 -15.94 26.79
N SER A 80 6.10 -15.06 27.13
CA SER A 80 7.11 -15.30 28.16
C SER A 80 6.62 -15.02 29.59
N VAL A 81 5.44 -14.41 29.75
CA VAL A 81 4.73 -14.29 31.04
C VAL A 81 3.88 -15.54 31.30
N ALA A 82 3.26 -16.13 30.27
CA ALA A 82 2.48 -17.36 30.41
C ALA A 82 3.30 -18.57 30.92
N THR A 83 4.59 -18.66 30.56
CA THR A 83 5.47 -19.76 31.03
C THR A 83 5.88 -19.64 32.49
N LYS A 84 5.84 -18.44 33.08
CA LYS A 84 6.32 -18.20 34.47
C LYS A 84 5.26 -18.44 35.54
N VAL A 85 3.98 -18.54 35.17
CA VAL A 85 2.86 -18.74 36.10
C VAL A 85 2.52 -20.23 36.29
N GLY A 86 3.09 -21.14 35.48
CA GLY A 86 2.80 -22.59 35.54
C GLY A 86 3.70 -23.44 36.44
N TYR A 87 4.70 -22.86 37.11
CA TYR A 87 5.69 -23.59 37.92
C TYR A 87 5.71 -23.15 39.40
N PHE A 88 4.55 -22.89 40.01
CA PHE A 88 4.44 -22.71 41.47
C PHE A 88 3.10 -23.23 41.98
N ALA A 89 2.88 -24.53 41.84
CA ALA A 89 1.87 -25.26 42.58
C ALA A 89 2.26 -26.75 42.57
N CYS A 90 3.10 -27.14 43.53
CA CYS A 90 3.30 -28.48 44.09
C CYS A 90 4.61 -28.47 44.91
N ASP A 91 4.54 -27.97 46.13
CA ASP A 91 5.44 -28.32 47.25
C ASP A 91 4.54 -28.63 48.46
#